data_AF-A0A2R6NBW7-F1
#
_entry.id   AF-A0A2R6NBW7-F1
#
_cell.length_a   1.000
_cell.length_b   1.000
_cell.length_c   1.000
_cell.angle_alpha   90.00
_cell.angle_beta   90.00
_cell.angle_gamma   90.00
#
_symmetry.space_group_name_H-M   'P 1'
#
loop_
_entity.id
_entity.type
_entity.pdbx_description
1 polymer ?
#
loop_
_entity_poly.entity_id
_entity_poly.type
_entity_poly.pdbx_seq_one_letter_code
_entity_poly.pdbx_strand_id
1 'polypeptide(L)'
;MDGGEKTQENTELYGAIYRAVRDTIRATVRTAFHGVVLLSIGAFGVAIVGLTATAFLDGSTTQATPFAGLFGIAATAFAGNELYRRGTADSFSTGS
;
A
#
# COMPACT_ATOMS: atom_id res chain seq x y z
N MET A 1 -30.58 39.59 -19.44
CA MET A 1 -29.45 39.37 -18.51
C MET A 1 -29.42 37.87 -18.22
N ASP A 2 -28.71 37.08 -19.03
CA ASP A 2 -28.70 35.59 -18.97
C ASP A 2 -27.26 35.04 -19.00
N GLY A 3 -26.26 35.92 -19.20
CA GLY A 3 -24.85 35.52 -19.30
C GLY A 3 -24.15 35.32 -17.95
N GLY A 4 -24.63 35.96 -16.88
CA GLY A 4 -24.01 35.91 -15.54
C GLY A 4 -24.35 34.65 -14.74
N GLU A 5 -25.58 34.16 -14.86
CA GLU A 5 -26.05 32.93 -14.19
C GLU A 5 -25.34 31.69 -14.75
N LYS A 6 -25.23 31.60 -16.09
CA LYS A 6 -24.52 30.51 -16.78
C LYS A 6 -23.02 30.46 -16.52
N THR A 7 -22.38 31.60 -16.20
CA THR A 7 -20.95 31.63 -15.84
C THR A 7 -20.72 31.23 -14.39
N GLN A 8 -21.65 31.56 -13.49
CA GLN A 8 -21.58 31.18 -12.08
C GLN A 8 -21.84 29.67 -11.89
N GLU A 9 -22.85 29.13 -12.56
CA GLU A 9 -23.17 27.68 -12.59
C GLU A 9 -21.99 26.85 -13.13
N ASN A 10 -21.36 27.30 -14.23
CA ASN A 10 -20.17 26.63 -14.76
C ASN A 10 -18.99 26.66 -13.78
N THR A 11 -18.78 27.75 -13.06
CA THR A 11 -17.67 27.87 -12.09
C THR A 11 -17.86 26.93 -10.90
N GLU A 12 -19.10 26.77 -10.41
CA GLU A 12 -19.45 25.82 -9.36
C GLU A 12 -19.29 24.37 -9.83
N LEU A 13 -19.71 24.08 -11.06
CA LEU A 13 -19.55 22.76 -11.69
C LEU A 13 -18.06 22.40 -11.85
N TYR A 14 -17.24 23.32 -12.38
CA TYR A 14 -15.79 23.14 -12.46
C TYR A 14 -15.14 22.95 -11.08
N GLY A 15 -15.59 23.71 -10.08
CA GLY A 15 -15.11 23.57 -8.70
C GLY A 15 -15.51 22.25 -8.04
N ALA A 16 -16.68 21.70 -8.37
CA ALA A 16 -17.14 20.39 -7.91
C ALA A 16 -16.37 19.26 -8.60
N ILE A 17 -16.21 19.32 -9.93
CA ILE A 17 -15.44 18.35 -10.70
C ILE A 17 -13.98 18.34 -10.26
N TYR A 18 -13.36 19.50 -10.07
CA TYR A 18 -11.98 19.59 -9.61
C TYR A 18 -11.78 19.00 -8.21
N ARG A 19 -12.73 19.22 -7.28
CA ARG A 19 -12.70 18.59 -5.95
C ARG A 19 -12.86 17.08 -6.04
N ALA A 20 -13.81 16.60 -6.82
CA ALA A 20 -14.02 15.17 -7.05
C ALA A 20 -12.76 14.50 -7.61
N VAL A 21 -12.16 15.07 -8.67
CA VAL A 21 -10.92 14.57 -9.27
C VAL A 21 -9.76 14.60 -8.27
N ARG A 22 -9.59 15.69 -7.52
CA ARG A 22 -8.56 15.80 -6.48
C ARG A 22 -8.71 14.73 -5.41
N ASP A 23 -9.93 14.46 -4.98
CA ASP A 23 -10.19 13.47 -3.92
C ASP A 23 -9.98 12.04 -4.43
N THR A 24 -10.38 11.75 -5.67
CA THR A 24 -10.05 10.49 -6.36
C THR A 24 -8.53 10.30 -6.47
N ILE A 25 -7.79 11.30 -6.95
CA ILE A 25 -6.32 11.23 -7.08
C ILE A 25 -5.68 10.97 -5.71
N ARG A 26 -6.11 11.68 -4.66
CA ARG A 26 -5.58 11.48 -3.31
C ARG A 26 -5.85 10.07 -2.79
N ALA A 27 -7.03 9.52 -3.06
CA ALA A 27 -7.38 8.15 -2.69
C ALA A 27 -6.50 7.15 -3.45
N THR A 28 -6.39 7.29 -4.78
CA THR A 28 -5.54 6.42 -5.62
C THR A 28 -4.09 6.46 -5.18
N VAL A 29 -3.52 7.65 -4.97
CA VAL A 29 -2.13 7.81 -4.53
C VAL A 29 -1.92 7.18 -3.16
N ARG A 30 -2.85 7.39 -2.22
CA ARG A 30 -2.78 6.77 -0.89
C ARG A 30 -2.80 5.25 -0.99
N THR A 31 -3.69 4.68 -1.81
CA THR A 31 -3.78 3.22 -1.99
C THR A 31 -2.52 2.66 -2.62
N ALA A 32 -2.02 3.29 -3.69
CA ALA A 32 -0.80 2.89 -4.36
C ALA A 32 0.42 2.95 -3.41
N PHE A 33 0.57 4.06 -2.68
CA PHE A 33 1.66 4.23 -1.72
C PHE A 33 1.62 3.15 -0.63
N HIS A 34 0.46 2.86 -0.06
CA HIS A 34 0.33 1.78 0.92
C HIS A 34 0.70 0.42 0.32
N GLY A 35 0.27 0.12 -0.91
CA GLY A 35 0.64 -1.12 -1.60
C GLY A 35 2.16 -1.25 -1.75
N VAL A 36 2.83 -0.18 -2.17
CA VAL A 36 4.30 -0.13 -2.30
C VAL A 36 5.00 -0.32 -0.95
N VAL A 37 4.48 0.30 0.12
CA VAL A 37 5.02 0.14 1.47
C VAL A 37 4.92 -1.32 1.92
N LEU A 38 3.77 -1.97 1.71
CA LEU A 38 3.58 -3.38 2.09
C LEU A 38 4.49 -4.30 1.29
N LEU A 39 4.63 -4.09 -0.02
CA LEU A 39 5.57 -4.85 -0.84
C LEU A 39 7.01 -4.67 -0.35
N SER A 40 7.39 -3.46 0.03
CA SER A 40 8.72 -3.16 0.57
C SER A 40 8.96 -3.88 1.91
N ILE A 41 7.97 -3.89 2.81
CA ILE A 41 8.03 -4.63 4.08
C ILE A 41 8.17 -6.14 3.83
N GLY A 42 7.40 -6.69 2.90
CA GLY A 42 7.47 -8.11 2.54
C GLY A 42 8.83 -8.49 1.97
N ALA A 43 9.35 -7.72 1.00
CA ALA A 43 10.66 -7.94 0.41
C ALA A 43 11.78 -7.84 1.44
N PHE A 44 11.70 -6.86 2.35
CA PHE A 44 12.64 -6.70 3.45
C PHE A 44 12.60 -7.90 4.41
N GLY A 45 11.40 -8.39 4.74
CA GLY A 45 11.23 -9.59 5.56
C GLY A 45 11.90 -10.82 4.94
N VAL A 46 11.67 -11.06 3.65
CA VAL A 46 12.31 -12.17 2.90
C VAL A 46 13.83 -12.03 2.89
N ALA A 47 14.35 -10.83 2.67
CA ALA A 47 15.79 -10.58 2.69
C ALA A 47 16.42 -10.92 4.05
N ILE A 48 15.76 -10.56 5.15
CA ILE A 48 16.23 -10.91 6.51
C ILE A 48 16.21 -12.43 6.72
N VAL A 49 15.17 -13.13 6.26
CA VAL A 49 15.12 -14.59 6.35
C VAL A 49 16.27 -15.22 5.56
N GLY A 50 16.55 -14.75 4.35
CA GLY A 50 17.69 -15.21 3.55
C GLY A 50 19.04 -14.95 4.21
N LEU A 51 19.24 -13.76 4.78
CA LEU A 51 20.44 -13.41 5.54
C LEU A 51 20.58 -14.29 6.80
N THR A 52 19.47 -14.60 7.46
CA THR A 52 19.46 -15.47 8.63
C THR A 52 19.82 -16.90 8.24
N ALA A 53 19.26 -17.42 7.15
CA ALA A 53 19.56 -18.75 6.64
C ALA A 53 21.04 -18.90 6.25
N THR A 54 21.60 -17.89 5.56
CA THR A 54 23.04 -17.86 5.23
C THR A 54 23.91 -17.82 6.49
N ALA A 55 23.54 -17.05 7.52
CA ALA A 55 24.25 -17.05 8.79
C ALA A 55 24.24 -18.44 9.49
N PHE A 56 23.14 -19.19 9.38
CA PHE A 56 23.07 -20.58 9.86
C PHE A 56 23.98 -21.52 9.07
N LEU A 57 24.03 -21.38 7.74
CA LEU A 57 24.85 -22.22 6.88
C LEU A 57 26.36 -21.97 7.06
N ASP A 58 26.74 -20.71 7.24
CA ASP A 58 28.14 -20.30 7.37
C ASP A 58 28.65 -20.35 8.81
N GLY A 59 27.81 -20.77 9.76
CA GLY A 59 28.15 -20.87 11.19
C GLY A 59 28.37 -19.53 11.89
N SER A 60 28.08 -18.40 11.24
CA SER A 60 28.26 -17.03 11.76
C SER A 60 27.12 -16.56 12.67
N THR A 61 26.30 -17.49 13.16
CA THR A 61 25.15 -17.19 14.02
C THR A 61 25.55 -16.55 15.35
N THR A 62 24.75 -15.58 15.78
CA THR A 62 24.80 -14.98 17.11
C THR A 62 23.48 -15.27 17.83
N GLN A 63 23.38 -14.94 19.13
CA GLN A 63 22.10 -15.04 19.85
C GLN A 63 20.98 -14.21 19.21
N ALA A 64 21.30 -13.15 18.46
CA ALA A 64 20.31 -12.30 17.80
C ALA A 64 19.78 -12.90 16.48
N THR A 65 20.54 -13.79 15.84
CA THR A 65 20.22 -14.37 14.53
C THR A 65 18.83 -15.03 14.44
N PRO A 66 18.38 -15.88 15.39
CA PRO A 66 17.03 -16.45 15.33
C PRO A 66 15.92 -15.40 15.47
N PHE A 67 16.14 -14.34 16.27
CA PHE A 67 15.17 -13.25 16.41
C PHE A 67 15.04 -12.42 15.12
N ALA A 68 16.15 -12.20 14.42
CA ALA A 68 16.13 -11.57 13.10
C ALA A 68 15.31 -12.42 12.10
N GLY A 69 15.55 -13.74 12.06
CA GLY A 69 14.77 -14.66 11.22
C GLY A 69 13.27 -14.62 11.52
N LEU A 70 12.89 -14.69 12.80
CA LEU A 70 11.49 -14.59 13.23
C LEU A 70 10.86 -13.25 12.85
N PHE A 71 11.60 -12.15 13.02
CA PHE A 71 11.15 -10.83 12.58
C PHE A 71 10.92 -10.79 11.07
N GLY A 72 11.83 -11.35 10.27
CA GLY A 72 11.70 -11.43 8.81
C GLY A 72 10.48 -12.24 8.37
N ILE A 73 10.21 -13.38 9.04
CA ILE A 73 9.01 -14.18 8.82
C ILE A 73 7.75 -13.38 9.16
N ALA A 74 7.71 -12.73 10.32
CA ALA A 74 6.57 -11.95 10.78
C ALA A 74 6.28 -10.77 9.84
N ALA A 75 7.31 -10.04 9.41
CA ALA A 75 7.18 -8.94 8.46
C ALA A 75 6.62 -9.41 7.10
N THR A 76 7.13 -10.54 6.59
CA THR A 76 6.65 -11.15 5.34
C THR A 76 5.19 -11.58 5.46
N ALA A 77 4.83 -12.27 6.54
CA ALA A 77 3.46 -12.74 6.79
C ALA A 77 2.48 -11.57 6.96
N PHE A 78 2.88 -10.53 7.69
CA PHE A 78 2.08 -9.31 7.86
C PHE A 78 1.79 -8.63 6.52
N ALA A 79 2.83 -8.38 5.72
CA ALA A 79 2.69 -7.79 4.40
C ALA A 79 1.80 -8.63 3.48
N GLY A 80 2.01 -9.95 3.46
CA GLY A 80 1.20 -10.88 2.66
C GLY A 80 -0.27 -10.88 3.06
N ASN A 81 -0.57 -10.96 4.37
CA ASN A 81 -1.94 -10.94 4.87
C ASN A 81 -2.65 -9.61 4.57
N GLU A 82 -1.96 -8.48 4.73
CA GLU A 82 -2.54 -7.17 4.44
C GLU A 82 -2.79 -6.98 2.93
N LEU A 83 -1.87 -7.43 2.06
CA LEU A 83 -2.08 -7.43 0.62
C LEU A 83 -3.22 -8.35 0.19
N TYR A 84 -3.34 -9.53 0.79
CA TYR A 84 -4.44 -10.47 0.52
C TYR A 84 -5.82 -9.90 0.92
N ARG A 85 -5.91 -9.26 2.09
CA ARG A 85 -7.14 -8.57 2.54
C ARG A 85 -7.55 -7.45 1.61
N ARG A 86 -6.58 -6.69 1.08
CA ARG A 86 -6.86 -5.62 0.11
C ARG A 86 -7.29 -6.17 -1.25
N GLY A 87 -6.60 -7.18 -1.75
CA GLY A 87 -6.95 -7.84 -3.02
C GLY A 87 -8.35 -8.44 -3.01
N THR A 88 -8.78 -8.99 -1.86
CA THR A 88 -10.14 -9.49 -1.68
C THR A 88 -11.16 -8.35 -1.53
N ALA A 89 -10.85 -7.27 -0.81
CA ALA A 89 -11.74 -6.10 -0.69
C ALA A 89 -12.02 -5.40 -2.04
N ASP A 90 -11.01 -5.25 -2.90
CA ASP A 90 -11.18 -4.63 -4.22
C ASP A 90 -12.04 -5.49 -5.16
N SER A 91 -11.98 -6.82 -5.04
CA SER A 91 -12.76 -7.73 -5.89
C SER A 91 -14.27 -7.76 -5.59
N PHE A 92 -14.71 -7.33 -4.40
CA PHE A 92 -16.15 -7.19 -4.08
C PHE A 92 -16.73 -5.82 -4.47
N SER A 93 -15.89 -4.80 -4.70
CA SER A 93 -16.33 -3.44 -5.04
C SER A 93 -16.66 -3.24 -6.53
N THR A 94 -16.18 -4.13 -7.41
CA THR A 94 -16.41 -4.02 -8.87
C THR A 94 -17.68 -4.76 -9.34
N GLY A 95 -18.45 -5.32 -8.39
CA GLY A 95 -19.61 -6.19 -8.66
C GLY A 95 -20.99 -5.58 -8.41
N SER A 96 -21.12 -4.27 -8.17
CA SER A 96 -22.42 -3.62 -7.95
C SER A 96 -22.62 -2.41 -8.87
#